data_AF-A0AAV6LXG4-F1
#
_entry.id   AF-A0AAV6LXG4-F1
#
_cell.length_a   1.000
_cell.length_b   1.000
_cell.length_c   1.000
_cell.angle_alpha   90.00
_cell.angle_beta   90.00
_cell.angle_gamma   90.00
#
_symmetry.space_group_name_H-M   'P 1'
#
loop_
_entity.id
_entity.type
_entity.pdbx_description
1 polymer ?
#
loop_
_entity_poly.entity_id
_entity_poly.type
_entity_poly.pdbx_seq_one_letter_code
_entity_poly.pdbx_strand_id
1 'polypeptide(L)'
;MESSQPQNPDEYSASSTVITFGRPIPLLRGPIRAGQSENPSAGPYMLAFRDPQAWESAYKICELKIIEQCEAGARIGCSIIASDKCKPRWWGFLMQSKKGLDLKAREMCEEREMEACLAAAKEKYVVDNVEASSVLNYWKYLFGRPYMFMYHNPA
;
A
#
# COMPACT_ATOMS: atom_id res chain seq x y z
N MET A 1 -11.73 55.61 -46.82
CA MET A 1 -11.29 54.65 -45.78
C MET A 1 -11.77 53.29 -46.25
N GLU A 2 -10.87 52.56 -46.92
CA GLU A 2 -11.14 51.21 -47.44
C GLU A 2 -11.19 50.25 -46.24
N SER A 3 -12.33 49.60 -46.02
CA SER A 3 -12.47 48.57 -44.99
C SER A 3 -11.82 47.29 -45.50
N SER A 4 -10.66 46.92 -44.97
CA SER A 4 -9.97 45.67 -45.28
C SER A 4 -10.85 44.48 -44.87
N GLN A 5 -11.46 43.82 -45.85
CA GLN A 5 -12.18 42.58 -45.64
C GLN A 5 -11.16 41.45 -45.37
N PRO A 6 -11.36 40.58 -44.37
CA PRO A 6 -10.40 39.54 -44.03
C PRO A 6 -10.20 38.56 -45.19
N GLN A 7 -8.94 38.28 -45.52
CA GLN A 7 -8.50 37.56 -46.71
C GLN A 7 -8.75 36.04 -46.67
N ASN A 8 -9.21 35.50 -45.54
CA ASN A 8 -9.54 34.09 -45.44
C ASN A 8 -10.74 33.86 -44.48
N PRO A 9 -11.91 33.44 -44.99
CA PRO A 9 -13.07 33.15 -44.15
C PRO A 9 -12.85 31.94 -43.22
N ASP A 10 -11.86 31.10 -43.49
CA ASP A 10 -11.58 29.88 -42.70
C ASP A 10 -10.88 30.19 -41.36
N GLU A 11 -10.26 31.38 -41.23
CA GLU A 11 -9.55 31.80 -40.02
C GLU A 11 -10.50 31.98 -38.81
N TYR A 12 -11.79 32.21 -39.09
CA TYR A 12 -12.86 32.32 -38.10
C TYR A 12 -13.79 31.10 -38.07
N SER A 13 -13.41 29.98 -38.69
CA SER A 13 -14.25 28.78 -38.68
C SER A 13 -14.38 28.22 -37.26
N ALA A 14 -15.59 27.86 -36.85
CA ALA A 14 -15.85 27.27 -35.53
C ALA A 14 -14.91 26.10 -35.23
N SER A 15 -14.53 25.32 -36.25
CA SER A 15 -13.59 24.20 -36.14
C SER A 15 -12.17 24.59 -35.69
N SER A 16 -11.70 25.82 -35.93
CA SER A 16 -10.37 26.29 -35.49
C SER A 16 -10.31 26.57 -33.99
N THR A 17 -11.48 26.75 -33.34
CA THR A 17 -11.61 27.01 -31.90
C THR A 17 -12.05 25.77 -31.11
N VAL A 18 -12.33 24.64 -31.78
CA VAL A 18 -12.71 23.40 -31.09
C VAL A 18 -11.48 22.72 -30.49
N ILE A 19 -11.32 22.87 -29.18
CA ILE A 19 -10.42 22.03 -28.39
C ILE A 19 -11.13 20.69 -28.15
N THR A 20 -10.66 19.63 -28.80
CA THR A 20 -11.17 18.28 -28.53
C THR A 20 -10.61 17.81 -27.19
N PHE A 21 -11.46 17.76 -26.17
CA PHE A 21 -11.12 17.03 -24.96
C PHE A 21 -11.15 15.54 -25.29
N GLY A 22 -10.04 14.84 -25.00
CA GLY A 22 -10.04 13.39 -25.05
C GLY A 22 -11.20 12.84 -24.22
N ARG A 23 -11.81 11.73 -24.67
CA ARG A 23 -12.94 11.13 -23.95
C ARG A 23 -12.53 10.95 -22.48
N PRO A 24 -13.32 11.46 -21.51
CA PRO A 24 -12.97 11.30 -20.12
C PRO A 24 -12.87 9.81 -19.82
N ILE A 25 -11.71 9.36 -19.36
CA ILE A 25 -11.54 7.99 -18.87
C ILE A 25 -12.49 7.89 -17.68
N PRO A 26 -13.53 7.04 -17.74
CA PRO A 26 -14.47 6.94 -16.64
C PRO A 26 -13.69 6.53 -15.39
N LEU A 27 -13.82 7.32 -14.33
CA LEU A 27 -13.27 6.98 -13.03
C LEU A 27 -13.86 5.62 -12.64
N LEU A 28 -13.01 4.60 -12.58
CA LEU A 28 -13.39 3.28 -12.10
C LEU A 28 -13.73 3.41 -10.62
N ARG A 29 -15.00 3.68 -10.31
CA ARG A 29 -15.52 3.81 -8.94
C ARG A 29 -15.80 2.46 -8.27
N GLY A 30 -15.41 1.36 -8.92
CA GLY A 30 -15.60 0.02 -8.41
C GLY A 30 -14.73 -0.99 -9.14
N PRO A 31 -14.56 -2.19 -8.55
CA PRO A 31 -13.76 -3.25 -9.14
C PRO A 31 -14.38 -3.74 -10.46
N ILE A 32 -13.53 -3.89 -11.49
CA ILE A 32 -13.96 -4.35 -12.82
C ILE A 32 -14.33 -5.83 -12.71
N ARG A 33 -15.47 -6.24 -13.26
CA ARG A 33 -15.84 -7.66 -13.29
C ARG A 33 -15.00 -8.40 -14.32
N ALA A 34 -14.51 -9.58 -13.95
CA ALA A 34 -13.87 -10.49 -14.86
C ALA A 34 -14.85 -10.94 -15.96
N GLY A 35 -14.37 -11.02 -17.21
CA GLY A 35 -15.15 -11.50 -18.35
C GLY A 35 -15.43 -12.99 -18.27
N GLN A 36 -16.47 -13.48 -18.97
CA GLN A 36 -16.80 -14.92 -18.99
C GLN A 36 -15.71 -15.80 -19.63
N SER A 37 -14.82 -15.20 -20.44
CA SER A 37 -13.68 -15.88 -21.07
C SER A 37 -12.45 -15.96 -20.16
N GLU A 38 -12.47 -15.30 -19.00
CA GLU A 38 -11.33 -15.26 -18.09
C GLU A 38 -11.43 -16.38 -17.06
N ASN A 39 -10.28 -16.86 -16.58
CA ASN A 39 -10.20 -18.04 -15.73
C ASN A 39 -11.08 -17.87 -14.47
N PRO A 40 -12.17 -18.65 -14.32
CA PRO A 40 -13.10 -18.50 -13.20
C PRO A 40 -12.46 -18.72 -11.82
N SER A 41 -11.31 -19.42 -11.77
CA SER A 41 -10.56 -19.70 -10.54
C SER A 41 -9.85 -18.48 -9.97
N ALA A 42 -9.65 -17.41 -10.74
CA ALA A 42 -8.89 -16.23 -10.32
C ALA A 42 -9.76 -15.17 -9.60
N GLY A 43 -11.08 -15.37 -9.58
CA GLY A 43 -12.04 -14.53 -8.89
C GLY A 43 -12.85 -13.65 -9.84
N PRO A 44 -13.95 -13.06 -9.34
CA PRO A 44 -14.91 -12.34 -10.19
C PRO A 44 -14.50 -10.92 -10.56
N TYR A 45 -13.31 -10.46 -10.14
CA TYR A 45 -12.86 -9.08 -10.34
C TYR A 45 -11.44 -9.00 -10.90
N MET A 46 -11.18 -7.95 -11.68
CA MET A 46 -9.89 -7.65 -12.26
C MET A 46 -9.36 -6.29 -11.83
N LEU A 47 -8.04 -6.19 -11.70
CA LEU A 47 -7.31 -4.93 -11.59
C LEU A 47 -6.81 -4.56 -12.99
N ALA A 48 -7.32 -3.45 -13.53
CA ALA A 48 -6.85 -2.92 -14.80
C ALA A 48 -5.83 -1.80 -14.56
N PHE A 49 -4.69 -1.92 -15.25
CA PHE A 49 -3.66 -0.89 -15.31
C PHE A 49 -3.65 -0.27 -16.71
N ARG A 50 -3.24 1.00 -16.81
CA ARG A 50 -3.19 1.73 -18.09
C ARG A 50 -2.23 1.08 -19.09
N ASP A 51 -1.08 0.62 -18.59
CA ASP A 51 0.03 0.07 -19.36
C ASP A 51 0.89 -0.83 -18.45
N PRO A 52 1.80 -1.65 -19.02
CA PRO A 52 2.64 -2.55 -18.23
C PRO A 52 3.53 -1.84 -17.19
N GLN A 53 3.95 -0.60 -17.46
CA GLN A 53 4.79 0.19 -16.56
C GLN A 53 3.98 0.67 -15.33
N ALA A 54 2.70 1.01 -15.53
CA ALA A 54 1.77 1.33 -14.45
C ALA A 54 1.53 0.13 -13.54
N TRP A 55 1.47 -1.09 -14.08
CA TRP A 55 1.40 -2.31 -13.27
C TRP A 55 2.68 -2.56 -12.47
N GLU A 56 3.85 -2.49 -13.12
CA GLU A 56 5.15 -2.74 -12.47
C GLU A 56 5.41 -1.75 -11.34
N SER A 57 5.09 -0.46 -11.56
CA SER A 57 5.21 0.56 -10.53
C SER A 57 4.26 0.32 -9.36
N ALA A 58 3.00 -0.02 -9.62
CA ALA A 58 2.04 -0.35 -8.57
C ALA A 58 2.46 -1.60 -7.78
N TYR A 59 3.03 -2.60 -8.45
CA TYR A 59 3.57 -3.79 -7.81
C TYR A 59 4.72 -3.44 -6.86
N LYS A 60 5.73 -2.70 -7.32
CA LYS A 60 6.86 -2.23 -6.48
C LYS A 60 6.40 -1.39 -5.29
N ILE A 61 5.42 -0.51 -5.49
CA ILE A 61 4.84 0.28 -4.40
C ILE A 61 4.18 -0.64 -3.37
N CYS A 62 3.50 -1.70 -3.79
CA CYS A 62 2.89 -2.65 -2.87
C CYS A 62 3.95 -3.42 -2.07
N GLU A 63 5.05 -3.85 -2.70
CA GLU A 63 6.16 -4.48 -1.99
C GLU A 63 6.72 -3.55 -0.90
N LEU A 64 6.99 -2.29 -1.24
CA LEU A 64 7.46 -1.28 -0.28
C LEU A 64 6.45 -1.06 0.86
N LYS A 65 5.16 -0.97 0.54
CA LYS A 65 4.11 -0.81 1.57
C LYS A 65 3.99 -2.01 2.49
N ILE A 66 4.15 -3.23 1.97
CA ILE A 66 4.11 -4.43 2.82
C ILE A 66 5.26 -4.40 3.81
N ILE A 67 6.47 -4.07 3.36
CA ILE A 67 7.64 -3.92 4.24
C ILE A 67 7.39 -2.84 5.30
N GLU A 68 6.87 -1.69 4.90
CA GLU A 68 6.53 -0.59 5.83
C GLU A 68 5.51 -1.03 6.90
N GLN A 69 4.46 -1.75 6.49
CA GLN A 69 3.44 -2.28 7.42
C GLN A 69 4.00 -3.36 8.33
N CYS A 70 4.86 -4.24 7.81
CA CYS A 70 5.57 -5.24 8.62
C CYS A 70 6.47 -4.58 9.66
N GLU A 71 7.21 -3.55 9.29
CA GLU A 71 8.07 -2.80 10.21
C GLU A 71 7.24 -2.08 11.29
N ALA A 72 6.16 -1.40 10.90
CA ALA A 72 5.25 -0.75 11.84
C ALA A 72 4.60 -1.77 12.80
N GLY A 73 4.13 -2.90 12.27
CA GLY A 73 3.56 -4.00 13.04
C GLY A 73 4.58 -4.62 14.00
N ALA A 74 5.83 -4.80 13.55
CA ALA A 74 6.91 -5.30 14.38
C ALA A 74 7.24 -4.35 15.54
N ARG A 75 7.29 -3.03 15.30
CA ARG A 75 7.51 -2.04 16.38
C ARG A 75 6.45 -2.14 17.47
N ILE A 76 5.17 -2.20 17.08
CA ILE A 76 4.05 -2.33 18.02
C ILE A 76 4.14 -3.68 18.75
N GLY A 77 4.23 -4.79 18.01
CA GLY A 77 4.27 -6.13 18.60
C GLY A 77 5.46 -6.34 19.54
N CYS A 78 6.65 -5.90 19.13
CA CYS A 78 7.86 -6.01 19.95
C CYS A 78 7.79 -5.13 21.21
N SER A 79 7.21 -3.93 21.15
CA SER A 79 7.01 -3.12 22.36
C SER A 79 6.10 -3.80 23.39
N ILE A 80 5.05 -4.50 22.95
CA ILE A 80 4.16 -5.26 23.82
C ILE A 80 4.90 -6.44 24.45
N ILE A 81 5.66 -7.20 23.65
CA ILE A 81 6.44 -8.35 24.13
C ILE A 81 7.52 -7.90 25.13
N ALA A 82 8.24 -6.82 24.84
CA ALA A 82 9.25 -6.24 25.72
C ALA A 82 8.63 -5.83 27.06
N SER A 83 7.52 -5.10 27.02
CA SER A 83 6.77 -4.70 28.23
C SER A 83 6.29 -5.91 29.04
N ASP A 84 5.78 -6.96 28.38
CA ASP A 84 5.29 -8.16 29.05
C ASP A 84 6.39 -8.95 29.75
N LYS A 85 7.58 -9.02 29.14
CA LYS A 85 8.77 -9.67 29.69
C LYS A 85 9.41 -8.87 30.83
N CYS A 86 9.40 -7.54 30.72
CA CYS A 86 10.11 -6.65 31.63
C CYS A 86 9.23 -6.08 32.75
N LYS A 87 7.91 -6.33 32.73
CA LYS A 87 7.03 -5.87 33.80
C LYS A 87 7.41 -6.50 35.15
N PRO A 88 7.44 -5.71 36.23
CA PRO A 88 7.59 -6.26 37.57
C PRO A 88 6.40 -7.14 37.94
N ARG A 89 6.65 -8.19 38.74
CA ARG A 89 5.58 -9.05 39.26
C ARG A 89 4.59 -8.22 40.07
N TRP A 90 3.31 -8.59 40.01
CA TRP A 90 2.22 -7.86 40.68
C TRP A 90 2.44 -7.68 42.20
N TRP A 91 3.06 -8.67 42.87
CA TRP A 91 3.41 -8.57 44.29
C TRP A 91 4.67 -7.74 44.57
N GLY A 92 5.50 -7.46 43.56
CA GLY A 92 6.69 -6.63 43.70
C GLY A 92 6.34 -5.21 44.15
N PHE A 93 5.21 -4.68 43.68
CA PHE A 93 4.66 -3.41 44.13
C PHE A 93 4.25 -3.39 45.61
N LEU A 94 3.88 -4.55 46.18
CA LEU A 94 3.48 -4.66 47.60
C LEU A 94 4.69 -4.77 48.53
N MET A 95 5.78 -5.41 48.10
CA MET A 95 6.99 -5.60 48.94
C MET A 95 8.05 -4.49 48.79
N GLN A 96 7.98 -3.67 47.74
CA GLN A 96 8.95 -2.60 47.47
C GLN A 96 8.43 -1.23 47.93
N SER A 97 7.93 -1.16 49.17
CA SER A 97 7.16 0.00 49.69
C SER A 97 8.00 1.19 50.19
N LYS A 98 9.33 1.24 49.95
CA LYS A 98 10.17 2.39 50.39
C LYS A 98 11.20 2.93 49.39
N LYS A 99 11.49 2.26 48.26
CA LYS A 99 12.47 2.73 47.26
C LYS A 99 11.90 3.01 45.87
N GLY A 100 10.60 2.81 45.66
CA GLY A 100 9.97 2.91 44.34
C GLY A 100 10.33 1.72 43.45
N LEU A 101 9.58 1.55 42.36
CA LEU A 101 9.95 0.63 41.29
C LEU A 101 11.24 1.13 40.63
N ASP A 102 12.16 0.23 40.31
CA ASP A 102 13.32 0.55 39.49
C ASP A 102 12.90 0.72 38.02
N LEU A 103 12.42 1.92 37.70
CA LEU A 103 12.01 2.28 36.34
C LEU A 103 13.19 2.23 35.36
N LYS A 104 14.41 2.48 35.83
CA LYS A 104 15.61 2.49 35.00
C LYS A 104 16.02 1.07 34.60
N ALA A 105 15.94 0.12 35.53
CA ALA A 105 16.15 -1.30 35.20
C ALA A 105 15.08 -1.82 34.22
N ARG A 106 13.84 -1.35 34.36
CA ARG A 106 12.76 -1.71 33.43
C ARG A 106 13.02 -1.16 32.02
N GLU A 107 13.37 0.11 31.91
CA GLU A 107 13.72 0.75 30.63
C GLU A 107 14.85 0.01 29.91
N MET A 108 15.95 -0.29 30.60
CA MET A 108 17.08 -1.05 30.02
C MET A 108 16.70 -2.48 29.62
N CYS A 109 15.72 -3.09 30.29
CA CYS A 109 15.19 -4.39 29.90
C CYS A 109 14.34 -4.26 28.62
N GLU A 110 13.42 -3.30 28.59
CA GLU A 110 12.51 -3.09 27.46
C GLU A 110 13.28 -2.74 26.18
N GLU A 111 14.31 -1.89 26.28
CA GLU A 111 15.19 -1.54 25.16
C GLU A 111 15.86 -2.79 24.57
N ARG A 112 16.49 -3.62 25.41
CA ARG A 112 17.17 -4.85 24.97
C ARG A 112 16.21 -5.86 24.34
N GLU A 113 15.05 -6.09 24.96
CA GLU A 113 14.05 -7.04 24.45
C GLU A 113 13.42 -6.53 23.14
N MET A 114 13.21 -5.22 23.03
CA MET A 114 12.70 -4.58 21.82
C MET A 114 13.72 -4.69 20.67
N GLU A 115 14.99 -4.37 20.91
CA GLU A 115 16.07 -4.48 19.92
C GLU A 115 16.20 -5.91 19.39
N ALA A 116 16.26 -6.90 20.28
CA ALA A 116 16.36 -8.31 19.90
C ALA A 116 15.15 -8.77 19.09
N CYS A 117 13.93 -8.37 19.49
CA CYS A 117 12.72 -8.69 18.77
C CYS A 117 12.67 -8.03 17.38
N LEU A 118 13.06 -6.76 17.27
CA LEU A 118 13.11 -6.04 15.99
C LEU A 118 14.14 -6.64 15.03
N ALA A 119 15.31 -7.03 15.53
CA ALA A 119 16.32 -7.70 14.70
C ALA A 119 15.78 -9.01 14.12
N ALA A 120 15.17 -9.85 14.97
CA ALA A 120 14.56 -11.11 14.53
C ALA A 120 13.35 -10.90 13.60
N ALA A 121 12.58 -9.83 13.80
CA ALA A 121 11.48 -9.49 12.90
C ALA A 121 11.99 -9.04 11.53
N LYS A 122 13.05 -8.21 11.49
CA LYS A 122 13.64 -7.69 10.26
C LYS A 122 14.16 -8.78 9.34
N GLU A 123 14.75 -9.84 9.90
CA GLU A 123 15.16 -11.01 9.11
C GLU A 123 14.01 -11.62 8.32
N LYS A 124 12.77 -11.61 8.86
CA LYS A 124 11.59 -12.23 8.24
C LYS A 124 10.96 -11.45 7.11
N TYR A 125 11.20 -10.14 6.99
CA TYR A 125 10.58 -9.32 5.93
C TYR A 125 11.60 -8.60 5.04
N VAL A 126 12.89 -8.67 5.37
CA VAL A 126 13.98 -8.19 4.50
C VAL A 126 14.62 -9.33 3.71
N VAL A 127 14.66 -10.56 4.27
CA VAL A 127 15.26 -11.72 3.60
C VAL A 127 14.22 -12.50 2.79
N ASP A 128 12.99 -12.58 3.28
CA ASP A 128 11.88 -13.08 2.48
C ASP A 128 11.49 -11.98 1.49
N ASN A 129 11.89 -12.13 0.22
CA ASN A 129 11.31 -11.37 -0.87
C ASN A 129 9.79 -11.37 -0.67
N VAL A 130 9.15 -10.19 -0.68
CA VAL A 130 7.70 -10.10 -0.57
C VAL A 130 7.10 -11.00 -1.64
N GLU A 131 6.63 -12.19 -1.24
CA GLU A 131 6.17 -13.17 -2.21
C GLU A 131 5.02 -12.56 -3.01
N ALA A 132 4.88 -12.95 -4.28
CA ALA A 132 3.72 -12.55 -5.08
C ALA A 132 2.39 -12.85 -4.36
N SER A 133 2.37 -13.91 -3.54
CA SER A 133 1.27 -14.27 -2.62
C SER A 133 0.98 -13.19 -1.57
N SER A 134 2.00 -12.57 -0.98
CA SER A 134 1.87 -11.48 0.00
C SER A 134 1.33 -10.21 -0.65
N VAL A 135 1.78 -9.88 -1.86
CA VAL A 135 1.21 -8.78 -2.65
C VAL A 135 -0.27 -9.05 -2.93
N LEU A 136 -0.60 -10.22 -3.48
CA LEU A 136 -1.98 -10.63 -3.74
C LEU A 136 -2.88 -10.56 -2.49
N ASN A 137 -2.37 -10.99 -1.34
CA ASN A 137 -3.09 -10.90 -0.06
C ASN A 137 -3.26 -9.45 0.41
N TYR A 138 -2.28 -8.58 0.20
CA TYR A 138 -2.40 -7.15 0.49
C TYR A 138 -3.50 -6.49 -0.34
N TRP A 139 -3.57 -6.79 -1.65
CA TRP A 139 -4.68 -6.35 -2.51
C TRP A 139 -6.02 -6.92 -2.03
N LYS A 140 -6.07 -8.19 -1.63
CA LYS A 140 -7.28 -8.78 -1.05
C LYS A 140 -7.71 -8.09 0.24
N TYR A 141 -6.78 -7.67 1.10
CA TYR A 141 -7.06 -6.93 2.33
C TYR A 141 -7.63 -5.54 2.05
N LEU A 142 -7.01 -4.79 1.12
CA LEU A 142 -7.44 -3.42 0.80
C LEU A 142 -8.83 -3.34 0.16
N PHE A 143 -9.17 -4.31 -0.68
CA PHE A 143 -10.39 -4.23 -1.48
C PHE A 143 -11.42 -5.34 -1.16
N GLY A 144 -11.10 -6.22 -0.20
CA GLY A 144 -12.00 -7.21 0.38
C GLY A 144 -12.35 -8.41 -0.51
N ARG A 145 -11.71 -8.61 -1.67
CA ARG A 145 -12.05 -9.67 -2.65
C ARG A 145 -10.80 -10.20 -3.40
N PRO A 146 -10.84 -11.40 -4.01
CA PRO A 146 -9.76 -11.89 -4.89
C PRO A 146 -9.80 -11.20 -6.25
N TYR A 147 -8.63 -10.86 -6.80
CA TYR A 147 -8.45 -10.20 -8.09
C TYR A 147 -7.57 -11.01 -9.03
N MET A 148 -7.91 -11.02 -10.33
CA MET A 148 -7.06 -11.48 -11.42
C MET A 148 -6.32 -10.30 -12.04
N PHE A 149 -5.08 -10.52 -12.48
CA PHE A 149 -4.31 -9.56 -13.28
C PHE A 149 -4.42 -9.94 -14.76
N MET A 150 -4.88 -9.01 -15.60
CA MET A 150 -4.73 -9.11 -17.05
C MET A 150 -4.15 -7.81 -17.61
N TYR A 151 -3.22 -7.97 -18.55
CA TYR A 151 -2.67 -6.88 -19.33
C TYR A 151 -3.66 -6.56 -20.46
N HIS A 152 -4.14 -5.32 -20.53
CA HIS A 152 -4.76 -4.84 -21.76
C HIS A 152 -3.63 -4.41 -22.70
N ASN A 153 -3.37 -5.21 -23.73
CA ASN A 153 -2.54 -4.78 -24.85
C ASN A 153 -3.40 -3.88 -25.75
N PRO A 154 -3.13 -2.57 -25.86
CA PRO A 154 -3.78 -1.77 -26.88
C PRO A 154 -3.14 -2.14 -28.23
N ALA A 155 -3.77 -3.04 -28.95
CA ALA A 155 -3.59 -3.14 -30.40
C ALA A 155 -4.20 -1.91 -31.07
#